data_AF-A0A1I2LWV0-F1
#
_entry.id   AF-A0A1I2LWV0-F1
#
_cell.length_a   1.000
_cell.length_b   1.000
_cell.length_c   1.000
_cell.angle_alpha   90.00
_cell.angle_beta   90.00
_cell.angle_gamma   90.00
#
_symmetry.space_group_name_H-M   'P 1'
#
loop_
_entity.id
_entity.type
_entity.pdbx_description
1 polymer ?
#
loop_
_entity_poly.entity_id
_entity_poly.type
_entity_poly.pdbx_seq_one_letter_code
_entity_poly.pdbx_strand_id
1 'polypeptide(L)'
;MRSRRFALVRADLEDAVCPLPEDLAATVAGRESVTVVLEHRMLGVTPARESFESAAVHDPGPRLTGIAWPADVRPGVFVTVAWRPSEECVSVRTTALDEPLRVDGVDYFHDYDPTVITREFDPGLSNRGRVLKAVRRLGRVFDDGSAVFPEAELPAHCGLGRGKKGMFLLRNAVDQLLREGYVTRVTGSTGPDGQLDYPAVDGAETLDLLFYAPLVEEAPLPGEDGGDGHGDGGERRDHWVNGFVRRLPPGAHASKKQQTLHQKAIEKEQIDGFTLEPGYTFVKRHHRG
;
A
#
# COMPACT_ATOMS: atom_id res chain seq x y z
N MET A 1 -27.06 -5.33 -13.68
CA MET A 1 -26.67 -5.59 -12.27
C MET A 1 -25.90 -4.37 -11.79
N ARG A 2 -26.30 -3.75 -10.68
CA ARG A 2 -25.59 -2.56 -10.16
C ARG A 2 -24.52 -3.06 -9.21
N SER A 3 -23.27 -2.72 -9.51
CA SER A 3 -22.11 -3.12 -8.72
C SER A 3 -21.18 -1.92 -8.54
N ARG A 4 -20.60 -1.79 -7.35
CA ARG A 4 -19.59 -0.78 -7.05
C ARG A 4 -18.38 -1.44 -6.42
N ARG A 5 -17.21 -0.88 -6.70
CA ARG A 5 -15.94 -1.32 -6.15
C ARG A 5 -15.50 -0.35 -5.05
N PHE A 6 -15.00 -0.90 -3.95
CA PHE A 6 -14.45 -0.15 -2.82
C PHE A 6 -13.12 -0.77 -2.40
N ALA A 7 -12.16 0.07 -2.00
CA ALA A 7 -10.95 -0.40 -1.32
C ALA A 7 -11.24 -0.41 0.19
N LEU A 8 -10.97 -1.52 0.85
CA LEU A 8 -11.16 -1.65 2.30
C LEU A 8 -10.07 -0.89 3.05
N VAL A 9 -10.44 -0.07 4.03
CA VAL A 9 -9.48 0.51 4.98
C VAL A 9 -9.38 -0.35 6.23
N ARG A 10 -8.40 -0.08 7.11
CA ARG A 10 -8.22 -0.84 8.35
C ARG A 10 -9.46 -0.84 9.23
N ALA A 11 -10.12 0.31 9.37
CA ALA A 11 -11.35 0.42 10.14
C ALA A 11 -12.47 -0.49 9.60
N ASP A 12 -12.56 -0.70 8.28
CA ASP A 12 -13.56 -1.62 7.70
C ASP A 12 -13.34 -3.06 8.17
N LEU A 13 -12.08 -3.46 8.31
CA LEU A 13 -11.69 -4.79 8.77
C LEU A 13 -11.88 -4.95 10.28
N GLU A 14 -11.41 -3.96 11.06
CA GLU A 14 -11.48 -3.97 12.52
C GLU A 14 -12.92 -3.87 13.05
N ASP A 15 -13.75 -3.03 12.43
CA ASP A 15 -15.15 -2.84 12.82
C ASP A 15 -16.10 -3.84 12.13
N ALA A 16 -15.56 -4.77 11.33
CA ALA A 16 -16.33 -5.75 10.57
C ALA A 16 -17.44 -5.09 9.72
N VAL A 17 -17.09 -4.04 8.97
CA VAL A 17 -18.03 -3.30 8.11
C VAL A 17 -17.64 -3.37 6.64
N CYS A 18 -18.61 -3.20 5.74
CA CYS A 18 -18.38 -3.09 4.30
C CYS A 18 -19.12 -1.87 3.74
N PRO A 19 -18.46 -0.95 3.02
CA PRO A 19 -19.12 0.17 2.38
C PRO A 19 -20.24 -0.28 1.43
N LEU A 20 -21.39 0.39 1.49
CA LEU A 20 -22.55 0.09 0.66
C LEU A 20 -22.83 1.27 -0.29
N PRO A 21 -23.03 1.04 -1.60
CA PRO A 21 -23.44 2.10 -2.52
C PRO A 21 -24.79 2.70 -2.12
N GLU A 22 -24.98 4.01 -2.26
CA GLU A 22 -26.22 4.69 -1.87
C GLU A 22 -27.47 4.09 -2.53
N ASP A 23 -27.36 3.67 -3.79
CA ASP A 23 -28.47 3.06 -4.52
C ASP A 23 -28.81 1.65 -4.01
N LEU A 24 -27.81 0.89 -3.53
CA LEU A 24 -28.03 -0.39 -2.86
C LEU A 24 -28.55 -0.18 -1.44
N ALA A 25 -28.07 0.84 -0.73
CA ALA A 25 -28.56 1.21 0.59
C ALA A 25 -30.05 1.53 0.56
N ALA A 26 -30.53 2.26 -0.46
CA ALA A 26 -31.95 2.50 -0.67
C ALA A 26 -32.76 1.22 -0.92
N THR A 27 -32.13 0.19 -1.52
CA THR A 27 -32.78 -1.11 -1.80
C THR A 27 -32.96 -1.95 -0.53
N VAL A 28 -32.00 -1.88 0.39
CA VAL A 28 -32.06 -2.61 1.67
C VAL A 28 -32.66 -1.77 2.81
N ALA A 29 -32.97 -0.49 2.55
CA ALA A 29 -33.56 0.41 3.53
C ALA A 29 -34.89 -0.15 4.09
N GLY A 30 -35.04 -0.08 5.40
CA GLY A 30 -36.24 -0.59 6.10
C GLY A 30 -36.23 -2.09 6.38
N ARG A 31 -35.20 -2.83 5.93
CA ARG A 31 -34.96 -4.21 6.36
C ARG A 31 -34.15 -4.21 7.66
N GLU A 32 -34.53 -5.05 8.63
CA GLU A 32 -33.75 -5.23 9.87
C GLU A 32 -32.41 -5.92 9.59
N SER A 33 -32.41 -6.88 8.66
CA SER A 33 -31.22 -7.56 8.16
C SER A 33 -31.31 -7.84 6.67
N VAL A 34 -30.15 -8.08 6.05
CA VAL A 34 -30.02 -8.56 4.68
C VAL A 34 -29.02 -9.71 4.66
N THR A 35 -29.33 -10.76 3.89
CA THR A 35 -28.38 -11.83 3.63
C THR A 35 -27.22 -11.28 2.79
N VAL A 36 -26.01 -11.42 3.31
CA VAL A 36 -24.77 -11.11 2.61
C VAL A 36 -24.12 -12.40 2.16
N VAL A 37 -23.75 -12.47 0.88
CA VAL A 37 -22.98 -13.57 0.31
C VAL A 37 -21.58 -13.06 0.01
N LEU A 38 -20.60 -13.51 0.80
CA LEU A 38 -19.19 -13.20 0.59
C LEU A 38 -18.57 -14.27 -0.31
N GLU A 39 -18.07 -13.85 -1.48
CA GLU A 39 -17.33 -14.67 -2.44
C GLU A 39 -15.85 -14.28 -2.42
N HIS A 40 -15.00 -15.23 -2.06
CA HIS A 40 -13.59 -15.01 -1.87
C HIS A 40 -12.77 -16.21 -2.33
N ARG A 41 -11.46 -16.03 -2.52
CA ARG A 41 -10.52 -17.14 -2.70
C ARG A 41 -9.47 -17.07 -1.61
N MET A 42 -9.48 -18.01 -0.68
CA MET A 42 -8.51 -18.08 0.41
C MET A 42 -7.11 -18.15 -0.18
N LEU A 43 -6.27 -17.18 0.21
CA LEU A 43 -4.92 -16.97 -0.28
C LEU A 43 -4.86 -16.86 -1.81
N GLY A 44 -5.93 -16.35 -2.44
CA GLY A 44 -6.05 -16.21 -3.89
C GLY A 44 -6.37 -17.51 -4.64
N VAL A 45 -6.33 -18.67 -3.97
CA VAL A 45 -6.42 -20.00 -4.61
C VAL A 45 -7.76 -20.67 -4.36
N THR A 46 -8.07 -20.98 -3.10
CA THR A 46 -9.19 -21.87 -2.76
C THR A 46 -10.50 -21.10 -2.69
N PRO A 47 -11.49 -21.35 -3.58
CA PRO A 47 -12.77 -20.65 -3.52
C PRO A 47 -13.49 -20.89 -2.19
N ALA A 48 -13.89 -19.81 -1.55
CA ALA A 48 -14.71 -19.79 -0.35
C ALA A 48 -15.97 -18.97 -0.63
N ARG A 49 -17.10 -19.47 -0.15
CA ARG A 49 -18.39 -18.78 -0.19
C ARG A 49 -19.03 -18.89 1.17
N GLU A 50 -19.31 -17.74 1.77
CA GLU A 50 -19.98 -17.66 3.05
C GLU A 50 -21.26 -16.85 2.93
N SER A 51 -22.23 -17.15 3.78
CA SER A 51 -23.51 -16.45 3.79
C SER A 51 -23.94 -16.23 5.23
N PHE A 52 -24.26 -14.98 5.55
CA PHE A 52 -24.62 -14.56 6.89
C PHE A 52 -25.57 -13.35 6.83
N GLU A 53 -26.32 -13.14 7.91
CA GLU A 53 -27.19 -11.97 8.06
C GLU A 53 -26.37 -10.75 8.48
N SER A 54 -26.61 -9.61 7.86
CA SER A 54 -25.94 -8.34 8.15
C SER A 54 -26.96 -7.22 8.29
N ALA A 55 -26.69 -6.26 9.18
CA ALA A 55 -27.50 -5.04 9.29
C ALA A 55 -26.93 -3.94 8.37
N ALA A 56 -27.82 -3.18 7.75
CA ALA A 56 -27.45 -1.96 7.02
C ALA A 56 -27.53 -0.75 7.96
N VAL A 57 -26.45 0.02 8.06
CA VAL A 57 -26.36 1.25 8.88
C VAL A 57 -26.04 2.43 7.97
N HIS A 58 -26.61 3.60 8.24
CA HIS A 58 -26.49 4.78 7.38
C HIS A 58 -25.54 5.88 7.88
N ASP A 59 -25.16 5.88 9.16
CA ASP A 59 -24.34 6.94 9.78
C ASP A 59 -22.95 6.40 10.19
N PRO A 60 -21.83 7.13 9.99
CA PRO A 60 -21.60 8.28 9.09
C PRO A 60 -21.68 8.02 7.57
N GLY A 61 -22.10 6.84 7.14
CA GLY A 61 -22.35 6.54 5.73
C GLY A 61 -22.96 5.14 5.58
N PRO A 62 -23.60 4.84 4.43
CA PRO A 62 -24.20 3.54 4.19
C PRO A 62 -23.15 2.42 4.20
N ARG A 63 -23.36 1.44 5.08
CA ARG A 63 -22.49 0.27 5.23
C ARG A 63 -23.26 -0.95 5.72
N LEU A 64 -22.71 -2.11 5.46
CA LEU A 64 -23.07 -3.37 6.09
C LEU A 64 -22.21 -3.57 7.34
N THR A 65 -22.74 -4.23 8.38
CA THR A 65 -22.02 -4.53 9.62
C THR A 65 -21.99 -6.03 9.93
N GLY A 66 -21.07 -6.46 10.81
CA GLY A 66 -20.92 -7.88 11.16
C GLY A 66 -20.35 -8.73 10.02
N ILE A 67 -19.56 -8.13 9.13
CA ILE A 67 -18.90 -8.83 8.03
C ILE A 67 -17.78 -9.73 8.58
N ALA A 68 -17.89 -11.04 8.36
CA ALA A 68 -16.82 -11.98 8.67
C ALA A 68 -15.72 -11.93 7.59
N TRP A 69 -14.81 -10.96 7.70
CA TRP A 69 -13.70 -10.85 6.75
C TRP A 69 -12.74 -12.05 6.85
N PRO A 70 -12.34 -12.66 5.70
CA PRO A 70 -11.32 -13.70 5.68
C PRO A 70 -9.99 -13.19 6.21
N ALA A 71 -9.24 -14.05 6.90
CA ALA A 71 -8.02 -13.66 7.64
C ALA A 71 -6.88 -13.11 6.74
N ASP A 72 -6.92 -13.42 5.45
CA ASP A 72 -5.98 -12.97 4.44
C ASP A 72 -6.43 -11.69 3.70
N VAL A 73 -7.62 -11.17 4.00
CA VAL A 73 -8.03 -9.83 3.52
C VAL A 73 -7.29 -8.75 4.31
N ARG A 74 -6.64 -7.84 3.59
CA ARG A 74 -5.80 -6.77 4.15
C ARG A 74 -6.33 -5.38 3.75
N PRO A 75 -5.94 -4.32 4.48
CA PRO A 75 -6.23 -2.95 4.04
C PRO A 75 -5.69 -2.72 2.63
N GLY A 76 -6.50 -2.08 1.80
CA GLY A 76 -6.28 -1.86 0.38
C GLY A 76 -6.98 -2.88 -0.53
N VAL A 77 -7.35 -4.06 -0.04
CA VAL A 77 -8.06 -5.06 -0.88
C VAL A 77 -9.35 -4.47 -1.41
N PHE A 78 -9.57 -4.66 -2.71
CA PHE A 78 -10.79 -4.26 -3.36
C PHE A 78 -11.90 -5.29 -3.18
N VAL A 79 -13.09 -4.79 -2.84
CA VAL A 79 -14.33 -5.56 -2.84
C VAL A 79 -15.31 -4.99 -3.85
N THR A 80 -16.01 -5.86 -4.56
CA THR A 80 -17.14 -5.52 -5.41
C THR A 80 -18.43 -5.86 -4.68
N VAL A 81 -19.26 -4.86 -4.44
CA VAL A 81 -20.54 -4.98 -3.75
C VAL A 81 -21.65 -4.84 -4.79
N ALA A 82 -22.58 -5.81 -4.82
CA ALA A 82 -23.68 -5.84 -5.78
C ALA A 82 -24.95 -6.43 -5.18
N TRP A 83 -26.12 -5.90 -5.54
CA TRP A 83 -27.39 -6.52 -5.21
C TRP A 83 -27.75 -7.61 -6.22
N ARG A 84 -28.23 -8.76 -5.72
CA ARG A 84 -28.76 -9.86 -6.53
C ARG A 84 -30.28 -9.97 -6.33
N PRO A 85 -31.11 -9.36 -7.20
CA PRO A 85 -32.56 -9.31 -7.01
C PRO A 85 -33.24 -10.69 -6.93
N SER A 86 -32.75 -11.68 -7.67
CA SER A 86 -33.33 -13.02 -7.68
C SER A 86 -33.06 -13.82 -6.41
N GLU A 87 -31.99 -13.50 -5.69
CA GLU A 87 -31.58 -14.15 -4.45
C GLU A 87 -31.92 -13.29 -3.21
N GLU A 88 -32.42 -12.07 -3.43
CA GLU A 88 -32.64 -11.04 -2.39
C GLU A 88 -31.45 -10.83 -1.45
N CYS A 89 -30.23 -10.94 -1.98
CA CYS A 89 -29.00 -10.85 -1.20
C CYS A 89 -28.04 -9.77 -1.73
N VAL A 90 -27.16 -9.30 -0.84
CA VAL A 90 -26.00 -8.49 -1.23
C VAL A 90 -24.81 -9.42 -1.44
N SER A 91 -24.23 -9.40 -2.63
CA SER A 91 -23.00 -10.11 -2.96
C SER A 91 -21.80 -9.19 -2.73
N VAL A 92 -20.84 -9.64 -1.92
CA VAL A 92 -19.55 -8.99 -1.71
C VAL A 92 -18.49 -9.93 -2.27
N ARG A 93 -17.65 -9.43 -3.19
CA ARG A 93 -16.67 -10.28 -3.88
C ARG A 93 -15.28 -9.66 -3.90
N THR A 94 -14.27 -10.47 -3.60
CA THR A 94 -12.86 -10.13 -3.86
C THR A 94 -12.41 -10.71 -5.20
N THR A 95 -11.39 -10.10 -5.82
CA THR A 95 -10.78 -10.60 -7.06
C THR A 95 -9.36 -11.05 -6.73
N ALA A 96 -9.04 -12.33 -6.91
CA ALA A 96 -7.68 -12.82 -6.71
C ALA A 96 -6.73 -12.20 -7.74
N LEU A 97 -5.49 -11.95 -7.34
CA LEU A 97 -4.41 -11.64 -8.27
C LEU A 97 -4.03 -12.91 -9.05
N ASP A 98 -3.53 -12.74 -10.27
CA ASP A 98 -2.96 -13.85 -11.04
C ASP A 98 -1.68 -14.37 -10.36
N GLU A 99 -0.87 -13.46 -9.82
CA GLU A 99 0.34 -13.72 -9.06
C GLU A 99 0.29 -12.95 -7.72
N PRO A 100 0.46 -13.61 -6.56
CA PRO A 100 0.54 -12.94 -5.28
C PRO A 100 1.69 -11.93 -5.23
N LEU A 101 1.46 -10.80 -4.56
CA LEU A 101 2.46 -9.73 -4.43
C LEU A 101 2.77 -9.45 -2.97
N ARG A 102 4.04 -9.18 -2.67
CA ARG A 102 4.53 -8.70 -1.38
C ARG A 102 4.83 -7.22 -1.47
N VAL A 103 4.10 -6.40 -0.71
CA VAL A 103 4.28 -4.94 -0.65
C VAL A 103 4.85 -4.57 0.71
N ASP A 104 6.09 -4.07 0.74
CA ASP A 104 6.83 -3.71 1.96
C ASP A 104 6.87 -4.81 3.05
N GLY A 105 6.91 -6.06 2.59
CA GLY A 105 6.93 -7.26 3.45
C GLY A 105 5.55 -7.79 3.84
N VAL A 106 4.46 -7.28 3.27
CA VAL A 106 3.09 -7.77 3.50
C VAL A 106 2.57 -8.44 2.25
N ASP A 107 2.06 -9.66 2.38
CA ASP A 107 1.53 -10.43 1.26
C ASP A 107 0.09 -10.02 0.93
N TYR A 108 -0.17 -9.90 -0.36
CA TYR A 108 -1.45 -9.59 -0.97
C TYR A 108 -1.78 -10.64 -2.03
N PHE A 109 -2.94 -11.28 -1.87
CA PHE A 109 -3.43 -12.34 -2.76
C PHE A 109 -4.61 -11.87 -3.64
N HIS A 110 -5.10 -10.65 -3.40
CA HIS A 110 -6.27 -10.08 -4.05
C HIS A 110 -5.95 -8.70 -4.57
N ASP A 111 -6.64 -8.32 -5.63
CA ASP A 111 -6.55 -7.02 -6.26
C ASP A 111 -6.77 -5.91 -5.22
N TYR A 112 -5.92 -4.88 -5.24
CA TYR A 112 -5.80 -3.90 -4.17
C TYR A 112 -5.55 -2.47 -4.69
N ASP A 113 -5.84 -1.49 -3.85
CA ASP A 113 -5.56 -0.07 -4.07
C ASP A 113 -4.19 0.30 -3.44
N PRO A 114 -3.15 0.60 -4.25
CA PRO A 114 -1.83 0.96 -3.75
C PRO A 114 -1.83 2.21 -2.87
N THR A 115 -2.79 3.13 -3.09
CA THR A 115 -2.90 4.38 -2.33
C THR A 115 -3.35 4.10 -0.90
N VAL A 116 -4.31 3.18 -0.72
CA VAL A 116 -4.79 2.76 0.60
C VAL A 116 -3.72 1.97 1.33
N ILE A 117 -3.05 1.02 0.66
CA ILE A 117 -1.90 0.30 1.26
C ILE A 117 -0.85 1.28 1.77
N THR A 118 -0.57 2.32 0.98
CA THR A 118 0.41 3.32 1.36
C THR A 118 -0.02 4.07 2.63
N ARG A 119 -1.27 4.54 2.69
CA ARG A 119 -1.80 5.32 3.83
C ARG A 119 -2.02 4.50 5.10
N GLU A 120 -2.44 3.25 4.97
CA GLU A 120 -2.84 2.36 6.09
C GLU A 120 -1.68 1.56 6.68
N PHE A 121 -0.51 1.61 6.04
CA PHE A 121 0.67 0.92 6.52
C PHE A 121 1.16 1.48 7.85
N ASP A 122 1.45 0.58 8.79
CA ASP A 122 2.03 0.94 10.08
C ASP A 122 3.52 0.55 10.14
N PRO A 123 4.45 1.51 10.02
CA PRO A 123 5.88 1.24 10.12
C PRO A 123 6.38 1.13 11.57
N GLY A 124 5.49 1.15 12.57
CA GLY A 124 5.80 1.05 13.99
C GLY A 124 6.25 2.37 14.63
N LEU A 125 6.63 2.30 15.91
CA LEU A 125 6.88 3.48 16.76
C LEU A 125 8.33 4.00 16.75
N SER A 126 9.24 3.34 16.03
CA SER A 126 10.63 3.78 15.94
C SER A 126 10.75 5.18 15.34
N ASN A 127 11.85 5.91 15.57
CA ASN A 127 12.05 7.24 14.96
C ASN A 127 11.94 7.18 13.41
N ARG A 128 12.50 6.11 12.82
CA ARG A 128 12.38 5.78 11.40
C ARG A 128 10.92 5.56 10.98
N GLY A 129 10.18 4.76 11.75
CA GLY A 129 8.77 4.49 11.52
C GLY A 129 7.92 5.75 11.58
N ARG A 130 8.17 6.64 12.54
CA ARG A 130 7.45 7.92 12.66
C ARG A 130 7.66 8.84 11.46
N VAL A 131 8.89 8.91 10.91
CA VAL A 131 9.17 9.65 9.67
C VAL A 131 8.44 9.01 8.49
N LEU A 132 8.58 7.69 8.31
CA LEU A 132 7.94 6.99 7.19
C LEU A 132 6.41 7.07 7.25
N LYS A 133 5.83 7.03 8.45
CA LYS A 133 4.39 7.21 8.69
C LYS A 133 3.93 8.61 8.28
N ALA A 134 4.70 9.65 8.60
CA ALA A 134 4.39 11.02 8.16
C ALA A 134 4.43 11.12 6.63
N VAL A 135 5.49 10.61 5.99
CA VAL A 135 5.63 10.62 4.52
C VAL A 135 4.45 9.93 3.85
N ARG A 136 4.10 8.71 4.28
CA ARG A 136 3.06 7.90 3.65
C ARG A 136 1.63 8.37 3.93
N ARG A 137 1.35 8.83 5.15
CA ARG A 137 -0.01 9.20 5.58
C ARG A 137 -0.38 10.64 5.25
N LEU A 138 0.59 11.54 5.30
CA LEU A 138 0.37 12.99 5.13
C LEU A 138 0.91 13.51 3.79
N GLY A 139 1.77 12.76 3.13
CA GLY A 139 2.25 13.10 1.79
C GLY A 139 1.17 13.02 0.72
N ARG A 140 1.48 13.61 -0.44
CA ARG A 140 0.74 13.36 -1.68
C ARG A 140 1.09 11.95 -2.14
N VAL A 141 0.10 11.07 -2.20
CA VAL A 141 0.23 9.68 -2.65
C VAL A 141 -0.23 9.62 -4.12
N PHE A 142 0.55 8.94 -4.96
CA PHE A 142 0.23 8.71 -6.37
C PHE A 142 -0.44 7.35 -6.57
N ASP A 143 -1.01 7.14 -7.76
CA ASP A 143 -1.80 5.93 -8.09
C ASP A 143 -0.98 4.62 -8.00
N ASP A 144 0.35 4.70 -8.11
CA ASP A 144 1.26 3.56 -7.94
C ASP A 144 1.64 3.27 -6.47
N GLY A 145 1.07 4.02 -5.52
CA GLY A 145 1.39 3.94 -4.10
C GLY A 145 2.67 4.67 -3.70
N SER A 146 3.39 5.30 -4.63
CA SER A 146 4.49 6.19 -4.25
C SER A 146 3.95 7.43 -3.53
N ALA A 147 4.78 8.07 -2.72
CA ALA A 147 4.38 9.26 -1.96
C ALA A 147 5.49 10.29 -1.88
N VAL A 148 5.12 11.58 -1.89
CA VAL A 148 6.03 12.70 -1.64
C VAL A 148 5.63 13.52 -0.43
N PHE A 149 6.62 13.97 0.32
CA PHE A 149 6.42 14.82 1.49
C PHE A 149 7.56 15.85 1.63
N PRO A 150 7.27 17.13 1.97
CA PRO A 150 8.30 18.15 2.14
C PRO A 150 9.21 17.83 3.33
N GLU A 151 10.53 17.75 3.11
CA GLU A 151 11.45 17.39 4.19
C GLU A 151 11.43 18.43 5.32
N ALA A 152 11.24 19.71 4.98
CA ALA A 152 11.16 20.82 5.91
C ALA A 152 9.96 20.73 6.89
N GLU A 153 8.88 20.04 6.50
CA GLU A 153 7.64 19.91 7.31
C GLU A 153 7.69 18.74 8.29
N LEU A 154 8.69 17.84 8.16
CA LEU A 154 8.78 16.66 9.03
C LEU A 154 8.77 16.96 10.54
N PRO A 155 9.50 17.96 11.06
CA PRO A 155 9.48 18.29 12.49
C PRO A 155 8.08 18.54 13.05
N ALA A 156 7.18 19.13 12.26
CA ALA A 156 5.82 19.44 12.70
C ALA A 156 4.95 18.18 12.80
N HIS A 157 5.21 17.17 11.97
CA HIS A 157 4.26 16.08 11.74
C HIS A 157 4.68 14.70 12.28
N CYS A 158 5.98 14.40 12.36
CA CYS A 158 6.42 13.10 12.89
C CYS A 158 6.55 13.10 14.42
N GLY A 159 6.39 14.26 15.07
CA GLY A 159 6.59 14.45 16.51
C GLY A 159 8.03 14.24 16.98
N LEU A 160 8.99 14.37 16.06
CA LEU A 160 10.41 14.58 16.32
C LEU A 160 10.76 16.06 16.09
N GLY A 161 12.03 16.45 16.13
CA GLY A 161 12.45 17.81 15.74
C GLY A 161 12.31 18.92 16.80
N ARG A 162 11.71 18.64 17.97
CA ARG A 162 11.70 19.62 19.07
C ARG A 162 13.05 19.68 19.80
N GLY A 163 13.69 20.85 19.76
CA GLY A 163 14.99 21.09 20.39
C GLY A 163 16.15 20.35 19.71
N LYS A 164 17.38 20.58 20.18
CA LYS A 164 18.61 20.03 19.57
C LYS A 164 18.59 18.50 19.49
N LYS A 165 18.16 17.83 20.57
CA LYS A 165 18.05 16.36 20.61
C LYS A 165 17.01 15.83 19.63
N GLY A 166 15.82 16.45 19.58
CA GLY A 166 14.77 16.04 18.65
C GLY A 166 15.17 16.21 17.19
N MET A 167 15.84 17.31 16.84
CA MET A 167 16.38 17.52 15.50
C MET A 167 17.47 16.52 15.13
N PHE A 168 18.34 16.16 16.07
CA PHE A 168 19.35 15.13 15.86
C PHE A 168 18.71 13.76 15.55
N LEU A 169 17.70 13.35 16.33
CA LEU A 169 16.98 12.09 16.11
C LEU A 169 16.23 12.08 14.77
N LEU A 170 15.60 13.19 14.40
CA LEU A 170 14.93 13.33 13.11
C LEU A 170 15.92 13.16 11.96
N ARG A 171 17.03 13.91 11.98
CA ARG A 171 18.06 13.84 10.94
C ARG A 171 18.63 12.42 10.83
N ASN A 172 18.94 11.79 11.96
CA ASN A 172 19.45 10.42 11.98
C ASN A 172 18.45 9.42 11.36
N ALA A 173 17.16 9.56 11.67
CA ALA A 173 16.10 8.70 11.11
C ALA A 173 15.95 8.89 9.58
N VAL A 174 15.96 10.14 9.09
CA VAL A 174 15.93 10.44 7.66
C VAL A 174 17.17 9.88 6.95
N ASP A 175 18.36 10.11 7.50
CA ASP A 175 19.61 9.61 6.94
C ASP A 175 19.63 8.07 6.88
N GLN A 176 19.02 7.39 7.86
CA GLN A 176 18.87 5.94 7.85
C GLN A 176 17.91 5.48 6.74
N LEU A 177 16.73 6.10 6.59
CA LEU A 177 15.78 5.78 5.52
C LEU A 177 16.37 5.95 4.12
N LEU A 178 17.15 7.01 3.93
CA LEU A 178 17.86 7.28 2.67
C LEU A 178 18.93 6.22 2.39
N ARG A 179 19.68 5.82 3.41
CA ARG A 179 20.73 4.80 3.29
C ARG A 179 20.17 3.42 2.96
N GLU A 180 19.03 3.08 3.55
CA GLU A 180 18.30 1.82 3.34
C GLU A 180 17.43 1.85 2.07
N GLY A 181 17.28 3.01 1.43
CA GLY A 181 16.55 3.16 0.17
C GLY A 181 15.03 3.14 0.30
N TYR A 182 14.47 3.32 1.50
CA TYR A 182 13.02 3.46 1.72
C TYR A 182 12.50 4.79 1.19
N VAL A 183 13.34 5.83 1.22
CA VAL A 183 13.03 7.13 0.63
C VAL A 183 14.22 7.63 -0.17
N THR A 184 13.98 8.59 -1.05
CA THR A 184 15.00 9.33 -1.78
C THR A 184 14.70 10.82 -1.71
N ARG A 185 15.74 11.67 -1.67
CA ARG A 185 15.56 13.11 -1.84
C ARG A 185 15.34 13.43 -3.32
N VAL A 186 14.32 14.21 -3.60
CA VAL A 186 13.99 14.70 -4.93
C VAL A 186 13.59 16.16 -4.86
N THR A 187 13.68 16.86 -5.98
CA THR A 187 13.22 18.25 -6.09
C THR A 187 11.80 18.27 -6.63
N GLY A 188 10.89 18.93 -5.92
CA GLY A 188 9.53 19.20 -6.38
C GLY A 188 9.20 20.68 -6.33
N SER A 189 7.94 21.00 -6.60
CA SER A 189 7.41 22.36 -6.52
C SER A 189 6.03 22.35 -5.85
N THR A 190 5.53 23.52 -5.46
CA THR A 190 4.14 23.68 -5.02
C THR A 190 3.34 24.30 -6.16
N GLY A 191 2.27 23.62 -6.58
CA GLY A 191 1.35 24.10 -7.60
C GLY A 191 0.53 25.30 -7.13
N PRO A 192 -0.19 25.99 -8.04
CA PRO A 192 -1.03 27.15 -7.72
C PRO A 192 -2.16 26.84 -6.71
N ASP A 193 -2.55 25.58 -6.59
CA ASP A 193 -3.56 25.06 -5.67
C ASP A 193 -2.98 24.59 -4.33
N GLY A 194 -1.67 24.74 -4.12
CA GLY A 194 -0.96 24.26 -2.93
C GLY A 194 -0.64 22.78 -2.96
N GLN A 195 -0.91 22.05 -4.05
CA GLN A 195 -0.54 20.65 -4.18
C GLN A 195 0.96 20.50 -4.47
N LEU A 196 1.55 19.40 -3.99
CA LEU A 196 2.97 19.11 -4.22
C LEU A 196 3.18 18.47 -5.57
N ASP A 197 3.86 19.13 -6.50
CA ASP A 197 4.21 18.57 -7.79
C ASP A 197 5.60 17.92 -7.76
N TYR A 198 5.66 16.74 -8.36
CA TYR A 198 6.88 16.00 -8.57
C TYR A 198 6.82 15.29 -9.93
N PRO A 199 7.80 15.54 -10.83
CA PRO A 199 8.94 16.46 -10.69
C PRO A 199 8.53 17.93 -10.57
N ALA A 200 9.46 18.80 -10.16
CA ALA A 200 9.24 20.25 -10.09
C ALA A 200 8.79 20.82 -11.44
N VAL A 201 7.80 21.72 -11.41
CA VAL A 201 7.29 22.44 -12.58
C VAL A 201 8.23 23.59 -12.94
N ASP A 202 8.52 23.76 -14.23
CA ASP A 202 9.39 24.82 -14.72
C ASP A 202 8.89 26.22 -14.30
N GLY A 203 9.78 27.00 -13.70
CA GLY A 203 9.50 28.36 -13.24
C GLY A 203 8.77 28.45 -11.90
N ALA A 204 8.38 27.34 -11.28
CA ALA A 204 7.80 27.32 -9.94
C ALA A 204 8.88 27.36 -8.84
N GLU A 205 8.48 27.75 -7.63
CA GLU A 205 9.36 27.67 -6.46
C GLU A 205 9.65 26.20 -6.13
N THR A 206 10.92 25.85 -6.03
CA THR A 206 11.38 24.48 -5.78
C THR A 206 11.55 24.20 -4.30
N LEU A 207 11.28 22.96 -3.88
CA LEU A 207 11.52 22.49 -2.51
C LEU A 207 12.06 21.06 -2.48
N ASP A 208 12.74 20.73 -1.38
CA ASP A 208 13.25 19.39 -1.11
C ASP A 208 12.13 18.47 -0.62
N LEU A 209 11.88 17.40 -1.36
CA LEU A 209 10.89 16.38 -1.04
C LEU A 209 11.59 15.06 -0.67
N LEU A 210 11.00 14.33 0.27
CA LEU A 210 11.23 12.91 0.43
C LEU A 210 10.23 12.14 -0.45
N PHE A 211 10.76 11.39 -1.40
CA PHE A 211 10.02 10.47 -2.25
C PHE A 211 10.12 9.04 -1.69
N TYR A 212 9.00 8.47 -1.30
CA TYR A 212 8.82 7.06 -0.96
C TYR A 212 8.28 6.31 -2.18
N ALA A 213 8.82 5.11 -2.43
CA ALA A 213 8.25 4.15 -3.37
C ALA A 213 8.07 2.81 -2.66
N PRO A 214 6.91 2.15 -2.82
CA PRO A 214 6.69 0.84 -2.24
C PRO A 214 7.68 -0.19 -2.81
N LEU A 215 8.19 -1.06 -1.95
CA LEU A 215 8.88 -2.27 -2.40
C LEU A 215 7.83 -3.30 -2.78
N VAL A 216 7.73 -3.62 -4.07
CA VAL A 216 6.83 -4.64 -4.59
C VAL A 216 7.67 -5.81 -5.09
N GLU A 217 7.41 -6.99 -4.55
CA GLU A 217 8.08 -8.25 -4.85
C GLU A 217 7.01 -9.32 -5.15
N GLU A 218 7.36 -10.39 -5.83
CA GLU A 218 6.49 -11.58 -5.90
C GLU A 218 6.38 -12.20 -4.49
N ALA A 219 5.15 -12.48 -4.07
CA ALA A 219 4.92 -13.24 -2.84
C ALA A 219 4.97 -14.75 -3.14
N PRO A 220 5.43 -15.57 -2.20
CA PRO A 220 5.43 -17.02 -2.36
C PRO A 220 4.00 -17.53 -2.60
N LEU A 221 3.87 -18.53 -3.47
CA LEU A 221 2.56 -19.15 -3.68
C LEU A 221 2.14 -19.91 -2.41
N PRO A 222 0.83 -19.93 -2.09
CA PRO A 222 0.33 -20.69 -0.95
C PRO A 222 0.72 -22.17 -1.07
N GLY A 223 1.49 -22.66 -0.09
CA GLY A 223 1.90 -24.06 -0.01
C GLY A 223 3.25 -24.42 -0.65
N GLU A 224 3.96 -23.46 -1.27
CA GLU A 224 5.35 -23.68 -1.72
C GLU A 224 6.37 -23.58 -0.58
N ASP A 225 6.04 -22.84 0.48
CA ASP A 225 6.86 -22.78 1.68
C ASP A 225 6.49 -23.93 2.64
N GLY A 226 7.26 -25.01 2.62
CA GLY A 226 7.30 -26.02 3.69
C GLY A 226 7.93 -25.50 4.99
N GLY A 227 7.79 -24.21 5.30
CA GLY A 227 8.43 -23.54 6.43
C GLY A 227 7.42 -22.73 7.24
N ASP A 228 7.29 -23.09 8.50
CA ASP A 228 6.44 -22.48 9.52
C ASP A 228 6.53 -20.94 9.52
N GLY A 229 5.54 -20.30 8.88
CA GLY A 229 5.55 -18.86 8.61
C GLY A 229 4.19 -18.20 8.74
N HIS A 230 3.36 -18.65 9.69
CA HIS A 230 2.21 -17.84 10.13
C HIS A 230 2.72 -16.58 10.85
N GLY A 231 3.01 -15.56 10.06
CA GLY A 231 3.39 -14.22 10.52
C GLY A 231 2.21 -13.48 11.11
N ASP A 232 1.92 -13.78 12.38
CA ASP A 232 1.30 -12.83 13.28
C ASP A 232 2.22 -11.59 13.44
N GLY A 233 1.61 -10.43 13.64
CA GLY A 233 2.16 -9.13 13.29
C GLY A 233 3.47 -8.71 13.99
N GLY A 234 4.25 -7.90 13.27
CA GLY A 234 4.98 -6.77 13.85
C GLY A 234 6.48 -6.91 14.05
N GLU A 235 7.05 -8.10 14.09
CA GLU A 235 8.51 -8.28 14.18
C GLU A 235 9.11 -8.56 12.80
N ARG A 236 9.57 -7.48 12.15
CA ARG A 236 10.39 -7.57 10.94
C ARG A 236 11.70 -8.28 11.29
N ARG A 237 11.81 -9.54 10.86
CA ARG A 237 13.09 -10.28 10.90
C ARG A 237 14.11 -9.52 10.07
N ASP A 238 15.32 -9.33 10.62
CA ASP A 238 16.49 -8.87 9.86
C ASP A 238 16.65 -9.78 8.63
N HIS A 239 16.58 -9.21 7.43
CA HIS A 239 16.79 -9.99 6.21
C HIS A 239 17.52 -9.19 5.13
N TRP A 240 18.25 -9.94 4.31
CA TRP A 240 18.88 -9.42 3.11
C TRP A 240 17.83 -9.31 2.00
N VAL A 241 17.63 -8.11 1.47
CA VAL A 241 16.85 -7.90 0.25
C VAL A 241 17.78 -8.02 -0.93
N ASN A 242 17.46 -8.93 -1.86
CA ASN A 242 18.19 -9.13 -3.10
C ASN A 242 18.23 -7.85 -3.97
N GLY A 243 19.09 -7.83 -4.98
CA GLY A 243 19.02 -6.73 -5.95
C GLY A 243 17.72 -6.85 -6.75
N PHE A 244 17.02 -5.75 -6.98
CA PHE A 244 15.77 -5.76 -7.76
C PHE A 244 15.65 -4.52 -8.64
N VAL A 245 14.81 -4.62 -9.66
CA VAL A 245 14.43 -3.51 -10.53
C VAL A 245 13.20 -2.84 -9.95
N ARG A 246 13.26 -1.52 -9.73
CA ARG A 246 12.12 -0.73 -9.28
C ARG A 246 11.69 0.24 -10.37
N ARG A 247 10.39 0.50 -10.46
CA ARG A 247 9.88 1.56 -11.33
C ARG A 247 10.34 2.92 -10.82
N LEU A 248 10.75 3.77 -11.75
CA LEU A 248 11.01 5.17 -11.53
C LEU A 248 9.74 5.97 -11.85
N PRO A 249 9.61 7.16 -11.26
CA PRO A 249 8.56 8.10 -11.57
C PRO A 249 8.48 8.43 -13.07
N PRO A 250 7.30 8.80 -13.59
CA PRO A 250 7.15 9.23 -14.99
C PRO A 250 8.16 10.34 -15.35
N GLY A 251 8.88 10.16 -16.47
CA GLY A 251 9.91 11.11 -16.93
C GLY A 251 11.27 10.98 -16.25
N ALA A 252 11.42 10.17 -15.21
CA ALA A 252 12.70 9.91 -14.58
C ALA A 252 13.45 8.74 -15.27
N HIS A 253 14.77 8.85 -15.35
CA HIS A 253 15.64 7.84 -15.94
C HIS A 253 16.67 7.34 -14.93
N ALA A 254 17.00 6.05 -15.01
CA ALA A 254 18.07 5.48 -14.20
C ALA A 254 19.40 6.19 -14.52
N SER A 255 20.12 6.59 -13.47
CA SER A 255 21.48 7.12 -13.64
C SER A 255 22.39 6.09 -14.31
N LYS A 256 23.41 6.55 -15.05
CA LYS A 256 24.44 5.66 -15.65
C LYS A 256 25.01 4.66 -14.65
N LYS A 257 25.23 5.10 -13.41
CA LYS A 257 25.71 4.25 -12.30
C LYS A 257 24.75 3.09 -12.00
N GLN A 258 23.44 3.35 -11.97
CA GLN A 258 22.44 2.30 -11.72
C GLN A 258 22.28 1.35 -12.92
N GLN A 259 22.38 1.87 -14.14
CA GLN A 259 22.44 1.02 -15.34
C GLN A 259 23.67 0.09 -15.30
N THR A 260 24.84 0.59 -14.89
CA THR A 260 26.04 -0.25 -14.72
C THR A 260 25.88 -1.28 -13.60
N LEU A 261 25.23 -0.93 -12.49
CA LEU A 261 24.97 -1.87 -11.39
C LEU A 261 24.00 -2.97 -11.82
N HIS A 262 22.97 -2.63 -12.59
CA HIS A 262 22.05 -3.58 -13.20
C HIS A 262 22.77 -4.57 -14.11
N GLN A 263 23.59 -4.06 -15.03
CA GLN A 263 24.37 -4.89 -15.95
C GLN A 263 25.26 -5.89 -15.20
N LYS A 264 25.93 -5.42 -14.14
CA LYS A 264 26.75 -6.28 -13.28
C LYS A 264 25.95 -7.31 -12.48
N ALA A 265 24.68 -7.04 -12.18
CA ALA A 265 23.82 -7.97 -11.47
C ALA A 265 23.34 -9.09 -12.41
N ILE A 266 23.03 -8.76 -13.67
CA ILE A 266 22.76 -9.75 -14.74
C ILE A 266 23.98 -10.64 -14.96
N GLU A 267 25.17 -10.04 -15.13
CA GLU A 267 26.43 -10.79 -15.32
C GLU A 267 26.77 -11.76 -14.19
N LYS A 268 26.21 -11.52 -13.00
CA LYS A 268 26.42 -12.34 -11.80
C LYS A 268 25.26 -13.27 -11.50
N GLU A 269 24.28 -13.37 -12.40
CA GLU A 269 23.09 -14.20 -12.25
C GLU A 269 22.33 -13.88 -10.93
N GLN A 270 22.35 -12.60 -10.52
CA GLN A 270 21.67 -12.14 -9.29
C GLN A 270 20.23 -11.69 -9.54
N ILE A 271 19.87 -11.47 -10.81
CA ILE A 271 18.54 -11.11 -11.27
C ILE A 271 18.30 -11.77 -12.63
N ASP A 272 17.08 -12.27 -12.85
CA ASP A 272 16.64 -12.74 -14.15
C ASP A 272 16.09 -11.55 -14.94
N GLY A 273 16.81 -11.11 -15.97
CA GLY A 273 16.35 -9.96 -16.76
C GLY A 273 17.27 -9.52 -17.88
N PHE A 274 16.67 -8.90 -18.90
CA PHE A 274 17.35 -8.18 -19.97
C PHE A 274 17.51 -6.69 -19.61
N THR A 275 18.07 -5.89 -20.51
CA THR A 275 18.38 -4.46 -20.32
C THR A 275 17.29 -3.68 -19.57
N LEU A 276 17.71 -2.87 -18.58
CA LEU A 276 16.83 -2.05 -17.74
C LEU A 276 15.92 -1.14 -18.59
N GLU A 277 14.60 -1.33 -18.48
CA GLU A 277 13.63 -0.57 -19.27
C GLU A 277 13.62 0.94 -18.93
N PRO A 278 13.27 1.82 -19.90
CA PRO A 278 13.04 3.22 -19.62
C PRO A 278 12.00 3.42 -18.52
N GLY A 279 12.29 4.30 -17.56
CA GLY A 279 11.42 4.50 -16.40
C GLY A 279 11.58 3.44 -15.31
N TYR A 280 12.68 2.67 -15.29
CA TYR A 280 13.05 1.80 -14.18
C TYR A 280 14.47 2.10 -13.68
N THR A 281 14.79 1.69 -12.45
CA THR A 281 16.14 1.73 -11.87
C THR A 281 16.45 0.46 -11.11
N PHE A 282 17.71 0.07 -11.08
CA PHE A 282 18.18 -1.02 -10.24
C PHE A 282 18.43 -0.54 -8.81
N VAL A 283 18.08 -1.37 -7.84
CA VAL A 283 18.42 -1.23 -6.43
C VAL A 283 19.34 -2.38 -6.06
N LYS A 284 20.54 -2.07 -5.59
CA LYS A 284 21.50 -3.10 -5.17
C LYS A 284 20.98 -3.86 -3.95
N ARG A 285 21.44 -5.11 -3.82
CA ARG A 285 21.26 -5.92 -2.60
C ARG A 285 21.64 -5.10 -1.36
N HIS A 286 20.77 -5.09 -0.37
CA HIS A 286 20.98 -4.36 0.88
C HIS A 286 20.36 -5.12 2.06
N HIS A 287 20.86 -4.83 3.25
CA HIS A 287 20.34 -5.38 4.49
C HIS A 287 19.18 -4.51 4.98
N ARG A 288 18.07 -5.12 5.39
CA ARG A 288 16.95 -4.43 6.06
C ARG A 288 16.76 -4.97 7.47
N GLY A 289 16.76 -4.03 8.42
CA GLY A 289 16.45 -4.20 9.85
C GLY A 289 15.78 -2.93 10.37
#